data_AF-A0A3M2YW72-F1
#
_entry.id   AF-A0A3M2YW72-F1
#
_cell.length_a   1.000
_cell.length_b   1.000
_cell.length_c   1.000
_cell.angle_alpha   90.00
_cell.angle_beta   90.00
_cell.angle_gamma   90.00
#
_symmetry.space_group_name_H-M   'P 1'
#
loop_
_entity.id
_entity.type
_entity.pdbx_description
1 polymer ?
#
loop_
_entity_poly.entity_id
_entity_poly.type
_entity_poly.pdbx_seq_one_letter_code
_entity_poly.pdbx_strand_id
1 'polypeptide(L)' 'MGQLFFGESMFSRADNASKVGFATLVEHLTDWGFVLIDCQMPTQHLHSFGARSIPRQTFADYLARHLDQPT' A
#
# COMPACT_ATOMS: atom_id res chain seq x y z
N MET A 1 -8.03 -0.61 -7.66
CA MET A 1 -9.45 -0.22 -7.79
C MET A 1 -9.54 1.20 -7.29
N GLY A 2 -9.94 2.14 -8.14
CA GLY A 2 -9.78 3.58 -7.89
C GLY A 2 -8.40 3.95 -7.33
N GLN A 3 -8.36 4.83 -6.35
CA GLN A 3 -7.14 5.32 -5.69
C GLN A 3 -6.62 4.40 -4.56
N LEU A 4 -7.03 3.13 -4.54
CA LEU A 4 -6.60 2.13 -3.55
C LEU A 4 -5.74 1.05 -4.23
N PHE A 5 -4.53 0.85 -3.70
CA PHE A 5 -3.62 -0.21 -4.12
C PHE A 5 -3.68 -1.39 -3.15
N PHE A 6 -3.90 -2.59 -3.68
CA PHE A 6 -3.98 -3.82 -2.89
C PHE A 6 -2.75 -4.67 -3.21
N GLY A 7 -1.83 -4.79 -2.25
CA GLY A 7 -0.64 -5.63 -2.42
C GLY A 7 -0.98 -7.09 -2.16
N GLU A 8 -1.04 -7.93 -3.19
CA GLU A 8 -1.31 -9.37 -3.02
C GLU A 8 -0.05 -10.17 -2.63
N SER A 9 1.10 -9.86 -3.23
CA SER A 9 2.36 -10.53 -2.91
C SER A 9 3.57 -9.71 -3.35
N MET A 10 4.65 -9.77 -2.57
CA MET A 10 5.97 -9.26 -2.95
C MET A 10 7.02 -10.36 -2.71
N PHE A 11 7.81 -10.67 -3.74
CA PHE A 11 8.92 -11.63 -3.67
C PHE A 11 10.21 -10.97 -4.15
N SER A 12 11.32 -11.23 -3.46
CA SER A 12 12.65 -10.76 -3.85
C SER A 12 13.63 -11.93 -3.96
N ARG A 13 14.40 -11.96 -5.05
CA ARG A 13 15.46 -12.96 -5.29
C ARG A 13 16.83 -12.58 -4.71
N ALA A 14 16.95 -11.37 -4.16
CA ALA A 14 18.16 -10.84 -3.55
C ALA A 14 17.79 -9.98 -2.33
N ASP A 15 18.67 -9.94 -1.33
CA ASP A 15 18.48 -9.13 -0.13
C ASP A 15 18.28 -7.65 -0.49
N ASN A 16 17.32 -7.00 0.18
CA ASN A 16 16.92 -5.60 -0.02
C ASN A 16 16.31 -5.23 -1.38
N ALA A 17 16.19 -6.13 -2.35
CA ALA A 17 15.54 -5.82 -3.63
C ALA A 17 14.04 -5.50 -3.46
N SER A 18 13.37 -6.15 -2.52
CA SER A 18 11.97 -5.85 -2.14
C SER A 18 11.81 -4.43 -1.57
N LYS A 19 12.82 -3.93 -0.85
CA LYS A 19 12.81 -2.58 -0.25
C LYS A 19 12.82 -1.49 -1.31
N VAL A 20 13.74 -1.61 -2.27
CA VAL A 20 13.87 -0.65 -3.37
C VAL A 20 12.63 -0.70 -4.23
N GLY A 21 12.17 -1.91 -4.60
CA GLY A 21 10.94 -2.07 -5.38
C GLY A 21 9.71 -1.47 -4.69
N PHE A 22 9.56 -1.66 -3.39
CA PHE A 22 8.45 -1.08 -2.64
C PHE A 22 8.54 0.44 -2.50
N ALA A 23 9.72 1.00 -2.24
CA ALA A 23 9.91 2.44 -2.16
C ALA A 23 9.56 3.14 -3.49
N THR A 24 10.08 2.62 -4.61
CA THR A 24 9.77 3.14 -5.95
C THR A 24 8.27 3.00 -6.29
N LEU A 25 7.64 1.90 -5.88
CA LEU A 25 6.20 1.73 -6.03
C LEU A 25 5.41 2.79 -5.25
N VAL A 26 5.79 3.05 -4.00
CA VAL A 26 5.13 4.08 -3.16
C VAL A 26 5.26 5.47 -3.78
N GLU A 27 6.42 5.82 -4.33
CA GLU A 27 6.61 7.09 -5.04
C GLU A 27 5.65 7.22 -6.23
N HIS A 28 5.60 6.21 -7.10
CA HIS A 28 4.68 6.23 -8.26
C HIS A 28 3.21 6.26 -7.86
N LEU A 29 2.81 5.49 -6.84
CA LEU A 29 1.44 5.50 -6.34
C LEU A 29 1.06 6.86 -5.77
N THR A 30 1.99 7.54 -5.10
CA THR A 30 1.77 8.90 -4.59
C THR A 30 1.56 9.88 -5.73
N ASP A 31 2.40 9.83 -6.78
CA ASP A 31 2.26 10.68 -7.96
C ASP A 31 0.96 10.42 -8.73
N TRP A 32 0.47 9.19 -8.71
CA TRP A 32 -0.81 8.80 -9.31
C TRP A 32 -2.02 9.07 -8.42
N GLY A 33 -1.83 9.72 -7.27
CA GLY A 33 -2.94 10.12 -6.38
C GLY A 33 -3.56 8.97 -5.59
N PHE A 34 -2.85 7.85 -5.40
CA PHE A 34 -3.31 6.79 -4.51
C PHE A 34 -3.24 7.25 -3.05
N VAL A 35 -4.28 6.91 -2.30
CA VAL A 35 -4.46 7.37 -0.91
C VAL A 35 -4.20 6.27 0.12
N LEU A 36 -4.14 5.01 -0.33
CA LEU A 36 -3.96 3.87 0.55
C LEU A 36 -3.30 2.70 -0.17
N ILE A 37 -2.36 2.06 0.53
CA ILE A 37 -1.77 0.77 0.20
C ILE A 37 -2.24 -0.22 1.25
N ASP A 38 -3.07 -1.19 0.86
CA ASP A 38 -3.41 -2.31 1.72
C ASP A 38 -2.28 -3.34 1.65
N CYS A 39 -1.63 -3.54 2.79
CA CYS A 39 -0.51 -4.47 2.92
C CYS A 39 -0.90 -5.84 3.47
N GLN A 40 -2.21 -6.12 3.68
CA GLN A 40 -2.81 -7.38 4.15
C GLN A 40 -2.24 -7.96 5.46
N MET A 41 -0.96 -8.36 5.48
CA MET A 41 -0.22 -8.86 6.63
C MET A 41 0.84 -7.85 7.09
N PRO A 42 0.73 -7.30 8.32
CA PRO A 42 1.78 -6.45 8.87
C PRO A 42 3.03 -7.30 9.11
N THR A 43 4.02 -7.17 8.24
CA THR A 43 5.35 -7.73 8.47
C THR A 43 6.21 -6.67 9.18
N GLN A 44 7.15 -7.12 10.01
CA GLN A 44 8.12 -6.21 10.65
C GLN A 44 8.88 -5.36 9.62
N HIS A 45 9.03 -5.89 8.40
CA HIS A 45 9.57 -5.18 7.25
C HIS A 45 8.74 -3.94 6.87
N LEU A 46 7.42 -4.07 6.77
CA LEU A 46 6.53 -2.95 6.42
C LEU A 46 6.50 -1.88 7.52
N HIS A 47 6.59 -2.28 8.80
CA HIS A 47 6.71 -1.33 9.90
C HIS A 47 7.98 -0.48 9.78
N SER A 48 9.09 -1.03 9.28
CA SER A 48 10.31 -0.25 9.04
C SER A 48 10.15 0.84 7.96
N PHE A 49 9.15 0.72 7.09
CA PHE A 49 8.76 1.72 6.10
C PHE A 49 7.68 2.70 6.59
N GLY A 50 7.30 2.62 7.86
CA GLY A 50 6.27 3.49 8.43
C GLY A 50 4.84 2.96 8.24
N ALA A 51 4.67 1.68 7.86
CA ALA A 51 3.34 1.07 7.85
C ALA A 51 2.74 1.09 9.26
N ARG A 52 1.49 1.51 9.35
CA ARG A 52 0.72 1.60 10.59
C ARG A 52 -0.59 0.85 10.42
N SER A 53 -1.01 0.17 11.47
CA SER A 53 -2.36 -0.40 11.53
C SER A 53 -3.37 0.73 11.68
N ILE A 54 -4.44 0.68 10.90
CA ILE A 54 -5.59 1.58 11.02
C ILE A 54 -6.81 0.79 11.52
N PRO A 55 -7.75 1.43 12.23
CA PRO A 55 -9.01 0.78 12.58
C PRO A 55 -9.76 0.31 11.33
N ARG A 56 -10.45 -0.83 11.42
CA ARG A 56 -11.27 -1.37 10.33
C ARG A 56 -12.30 -0.36 9.82
N GLN A 57 -12.87 0.46 10.70
CA GLN A 57 -13.81 1.51 10.32
C GLN A 57 -13.15 2.56 9.42
N THR A 58 -11.95 3.01 9.78
CA THR A 58 -11.16 3.94 8.95
C THR A 58 -10.88 3.35 7.57
N PHE A 59 -10.52 2.06 7.50
CA PHE A 59 -10.34 1.36 6.23
C PHE A 59 -11.63 1.31 5.39
N ALA A 60 -12.76 0.99 6.02
CA ALA A 60 -14.06 0.97 5.36
C ALA A 60 -14.46 2.35 4.81
N ASP A 61 -14.15 3.43 5.55
CA ASP A 61 -14.39 4.80 5.10
C ASP A 61 -13.52 5.17 3.88
N TYR A 62 -12.27 4.71 3.84
CA TYR A 62 -11.40 4.86 2.66
C TYR A 62 -11.95 4.10 1.45
N LEU A 63 -12.38 2.86 1.64
CA LEU A 63 -13.01 2.08 0.57
C LEU A 63 -14.26 2.80 0.04
N ALA A 64 -15.18 3.19 0.92
CA ALA A 64 -16.43 3.86 0.51
C ALA A 64 -16.19 5.16 -0.27
N ARG A 65 -15.09 5.88 -0.01
CA ARG A 65 -14.77 7.14 -0.68
C ARG A 65 -14.00 6.98 -1.98
N HIS A 66 -13.13 5.97 -2.09
CA HIS A 66 -12.13 5.91 -3.16
C HIS A 66 -12.24 4.67 -4.06
N LEU A 67 -13.13 3.72 -3.76
CA LEU A 67 -13.31 2.51 -4.57
C LEU A 67 -13.81 2.83 -5.98
N ASP A 68 -14.74 3.79 -6.09
CA ASP A 68 -15.43 4.14 -7.34
C ASP A 68 -14.88 5.41 -8.02
N GLN A 69 -13.80 6.00 -7.49
CA GLN A 69 -13.17 7.16 -8.12
C GLN A 69 -12.31 6.70 -9.31
N PRO A 70 -12.50 7.24 -10.53
CA PRO A 70 -11.63 6.96 -11.66
C PRO A 70 -10.21 7.46 -11.37
N THR A 71 -9.21 6.61 -11.64
CA THR A 71 -7.77 6.93 -11.64
C THR A 71 -7.39 7.84 -12.79
#